data_AF-A0A8T4UC20-F1
#
_entry.id   AF-A0A8T4UC20-F1
#
_cell.length_a   1.000
_cell.length_b   1.000
_cell.length_c   1.000
_cell.angle_alpha   90.00
_cell.angle_beta   90.00
_cell.angle_gamma   90.00
#
_symmetry.space_group_name_H-M   'P 1'
#
loop_
_entity.id
_entity.type
_entity.pdbx_description
1 polymer ?
#
loop_
_entity_poly.entity_id
_entity_poly.type
_entity_poly.pdbx_seq_one_letter_code
_entity_poly.pdbx_strand_id
1 'polypeptide(L)'
;MSFIRLKQRVNSNGNEYLYAYLVKNEWKKRKKKVKQIGNRYMGRVYRIDILRSMCFNDFVGDDNYFEKKEVVEIFKDLILLELWKFGFSRIKNNKWCNGFFTIDLKYNTVFGKRGEGVVLLFNEGFLCDWSLNRLSNFRSTRDLGEMGVNMGKLLKLCGVDLEPEIFVKLYGKISGEEV
;
A
#
# COMPACT_ATOMS: atom_id res chain seq x y z
N MET A 1 -8.16 8.96 12.90
CA MET A 1 -7.45 8.18 11.87
C MET A 1 -8.47 7.50 10.96
N SER A 2 -8.25 7.51 9.64
CA SER A 2 -9.09 6.77 8.69
C SER A 2 -8.47 5.39 8.41
N PHE A 3 -9.30 4.39 8.17
CA PHE A 3 -8.89 3.03 7.83
C PHE A 3 -9.79 2.46 6.73
N ILE A 4 -9.39 1.35 6.11
CA ILE A 4 -10.18 0.66 5.09
C ILE A 4 -11.04 -0.40 5.77
N ARG A 5 -12.35 -0.39 5.47
CA ARG A 5 -13.31 -1.41 5.87
C ARG A 5 -13.76 -2.21 4.65
N LEU A 6 -13.76 -3.53 4.80
CA LEU A 6 -14.31 -4.45 3.82
C LEU A 6 -15.80 -4.68 4.06
N LYS A 7 -16.54 -4.83 2.97
CA LYS A 7 -17.96 -5.18 2.98
C LYS A 7 -18.24 -6.20 1.88
N GLN A 8 -18.69 -7.38 2.28
CA GLN A 8 -19.17 -8.40 1.38
C GLN A 8 -20.60 -8.08 0.93
N ARG A 9 -20.90 -8.34 -0.34
CA ARG A 9 -22.21 -8.16 -0.97
C ARG A 9 -22.48 -9.35 -1.87
N VAL A 10 -23.70 -9.85 -1.85
CA VAL A 10 -24.18 -10.87 -2.78
C VAL A 10 -25.09 -10.18 -3.77
N ASN A 11 -24.90 -10.44 -5.08
CA ASN A 11 -25.81 -9.93 -6.09
C ASN A 11 -27.04 -10.84 -6.24
N SER A 12 -27.99 -10.45 -7.09
CA SER A 12 -29.20 -11.24 -7.39
C SER A 12 -28.90 -12.64 -7.95
N ASN A 13 -27.72 -12.82 -8.54
CA ASN A 13 -27.31 -14.07 -9.17
C ASN A 13 -26.52 -14.98 -8.20
N GLY A 14 -26.46 -14.64 -6.91
CA GLY A 14 -25.71 -15.40 -5.90
C GLY A 14 -24.20 -15.17 -5.90
N ASN A 15 -23.66 -14.31 -6.78
CA ASN A 15 -22.24 -14.01 -6.81
C ASN A 15 -21.85 -13.07 -5.68
N GLU A 16 -20.76 -13.41 -4.99
CA GLU A 16 -20.23 -12.63 -3.90
C GLU A 16 -19.13 -11.68 -4.36
N TYR A 17 -19.19 -10.45 -3.86
CA TYR A 17 -18.23 -9.39 -4.15
C TYR A 17 -17.78 -8.71 -2.86
N LEU A 18 -16.49 -8.40 -2.82
CA LEU A 18 -15.89 -7.66 -1.73
C LEU A 18 -15.67 -6.21 -2.15
N TYR A 19 -16.06 -5.28 -1.28
CA TYR A 19 -15.95 -3.85 -1.54
C TYR A 19 -15.21 -3.14 -0.42
N ALA A 20 -14.38 -2.17 -0.77
CA ALA A 20 -13.62 -1.37 0.17
C ALA A 20 -14.25 0.01 0.38
N TYR A 21 -14.29 0.43 1.63
CA TYR A 21 -14.75 1.75 2.05
C TYR A 21 -13.71 2.39 2.95
N LEU A 22 -13.33 3.62 2.66
CA LEU A 22 -12.58 4.44 3.58
C LEU A 22 -13.52 4.93 4.67
N VAL A 23 -13.18 4.68 5.92
CA VAL A 23 -14.00 4.95 7.09
C VAL A 23 -13.19 5.66 8.16
N LYS A 24 -13.85 6.45 9.00
CA LYS A 24 -13.26 7.06 10.19
C LYS A 24 -14.14 6.84 11.42
N ASN A 25 -13.52 6.73 12.58
CA ASN A 25 -14.24 6.69 13.85
C ASN A 25 -14.41 8.10 14.39
N GLU A 26 -15.62 8.43 14.86
CA GLU A 26 -15.95 9.70 15.50
C GLU A 26 -16.63 9.45 16.85
N TRP A 27 -16.13 10.09 17.92
CA TRP A 27 -16.76 10.03 19.24
C TRP A 27 -17.96 10.98 19.30
N LYS A 28 -19.16 10.46 19.53
CA LYS A 28 -20.37 11.27 19.70
C LYS A 28 -20.58 11.58 21.18
N LYS A 29 -20.06 12.73 21.64
CA LYS A 29 -20.12 13.21 23.03
C LYS A 29 -21.50 13.04 23.68
N ARG A 30 -22.58 13.51 23.02
CA ARG A 30 -23.96 13.43 23.54
C ARG A 30 -24.47 12.01 23.75
N LYS A 31 -24.05 11.07 22.90
CA LYS A 31 -24.47 9.65 22.97
C LYS A 31 -23.45 8.78 23.69
N LYS A 32 -22.35 9.36 24.20
CA LYS A 32 -21.19 8.69 24.81
C LYS A 32 -20.78 7.40 24.07
N LYS A 33 -20.72 7.46 22.74
CA LYS A 33 -20.40 6.29 21.90
C LYS A 33 -19.57 6.64 20.67
N VAL A 34 -18.73 5.70 20.24
CA VAL A 34 -18.04 5.76 18.94
C VAL A 34 -19.03 5.46 17.83
N LYS A 35 -19.05 6.29 16.79
CA LYS A 35 -19.75 6.01 15.52
C LYS A 35 -18.73 5.95 14.39
N GLN A 36 -18.82 4.90 13.57
CA GLN A 36 -18.07 4.83 12.32
C GLN A 36 -18.79 5.62 11.23
N ILE A 37 -18.04 6.45 10.50
CA ILE A 37 -18.53 7.26 9.38
C ILE A 37 -17.83 6.80 8.12
N GLY A 38 -18.63 6.42 7.11
CA GLY A 38 -18.16 6.19 5.75
C GLY A 38 -17.70 7.51 5.14
N ASN A 39 -16.44 7.55 4.72
CA ASN A 39 -15.83 8.73 4.12
C ASN A 39 -15.90 8.65 2.59
N ARG A 40 -15.50 7.51 2.02
CA ARG A 40 -15.40 7.32 0.56
C ARG A 40 -15.52 5.85 0.18
N TYR A 41 -16.23 5.55 -0.91
CA TYR A 41 -16.17 4.25 -1.57
C TYR A 41 -14.86 4.13 -2.36
N MET A 42 -14.09 3.07 -2.12
CA MET A 42 -12.76 2.89 -2.69
C MET A 42 -12.74 2.01 -3.94
N GLY A 43 -13.79 1.20 -4.16
CA GLY A 43 -13.86 0.28 -5.28
C GLY A 43 -14.13 -1.16 -4.86
N ARG A 44 -14.20 -2.03 -5.85
CA ARG A 44 -14.25 -3.49 -5.65
C ARG A 44 -12.86 -3.98 -5.27
N VAL A 45 -12.81 -4.95 -4.36
CA VAL A 45 -11.59 -5.57 -3.88
C VAL A 45 -11.33 -6.85 -4.63
N TYR A 46 -10.09 -6.99 -5.08
CA TYR A 46 -9.60 -8.19 -5.76
C TYR A 46 -8.46 -8.78 -4.95
N ARG A 47 -8.58 -10.06 -4.62
CA ARG A 47 -7.48 -10.85 -4.08
C ARG A 47 -6.64 -11.34 -5.25
N ILE A 48 -5.33 -11.17 -5.14
CA ILE A 48 -4.36 -11.65 -6.11
C ILE A 48 -3.40 -12.55 -5.35
N ASP A 49 -3.05 -13.68 -5.93
CA ASP A 49 -2.11 -14.63 -5.33
C ASP A 49 -0.67 -14.31 -5.75
N ILE A 50 0.27 -14.59 -4.86
CA ILE A 50 1.70 -14.42 -5.12
C ILE A 50 2.12 -15.43 -6.20
N LEU A 51 2.78 -14.96 -7.25
CA LEU A 51 3.24 -15.77 -8.38
C LEU A 51 4.75 -16.02 -8.36
N ARG A 52 5.51 -15.17 -7.67
CA ARG A 52 6.97 -15.23 -7.61
C ARG A 52 7.46 -14.88 -6.20
N SER A 53 8.62 -15.39 -5.82
CA SER A 53 9.30 -15.07 -4.58
C SER A 53 10.69 -14.49 -4.87
N MET A 54 11.03 -13.40 -4.20
CA MET A 54 12.32 -12.71 -4.28
C MET A 54 12.46 -11.82 -3.04
N CYS A 55 13.64 -11.79 -2.43
CA CYS A 55 13.94 -10.88 -1.32
C CYS A 55 14.28 -9.48 -1.85
N PHE A 56 14.24 -8.47 -0.98
CA PHE A 56 14.51 -7.09 -1.41
C PHE A 56 15.96 -6.89 -1.87
N ASN A 57 16.93 -7.52 -1.18
CA ASN A 57 18.34 -7.39 -1.52
C ASN A 57 18.63 -7.95 -2.92
N ASP A 58 18.07 -9.10 -3.27
CA ASP A 58 18.22 -9.71 -4.61
C ASP A 58 17.55 -8.86 -5.70
N PHE A 59 16.43 -8.22 -5.38
CA PHE A 59 15.68 -7.38 -6.32
C PHE A 59 16.46 -6.12 -6.70
N VAL A 60 17.15 -5.53 -5.73
CA VAL A 60 17.91 -4.29 -5.91
C VAL A 60 19.33 -4.54 -6.41
N GLY A 61 20.01 -5.56 -5.87
CA GLY A 61 21.36 -5.95 -6.28
C GLY A 61 22.47 -4.93 -5.93
N ASP A 62 22.29 -4.08 -4.91
CA ASP A 62 23.26 -3.07 -4.49
C ASP A 62 23.31 -2.96 -2.96
N ASP A 63 24.47 -3.27 -2.37
CA ASP A 63 24.67 -3.24 -0.91
C ASP A 63 24.57 -1.82 -0.32
N ASN A 64 24.97 -0.81 -1.10
CA ASN A 64 24.96 0.61 -0.69
C ASN A 64 23.70 1.34 -1.15
N TYR A 65 22.64 0.58 -1.49
CA TYR A 65 21.41 1.13 -2.05
C TYR A 65 20.75 2.19 -1.16
N PHE A 66 20.69 1.92 0.16
CA PHE A 66 20.06 2.83 1.12
C PHE A 66 20.79 4.16 1.25
N GLU A 67 22.10 4.21 1.02
CA GLU A 67 22.87 5.47 1.05
C GLU A 67 22.55 6.34 -0.17
N LYS A 68 22.51 5.71 -1.36
CA LYS A 68 22.41 6.39 -2.66
C LYS A 68 21.00 6.90 -2.99
N LYS A 69 19.98 6.21 -2.50
CA LYS A 69 18.58 6.46 -2.93
C LYS A 69 17.84 7.40 -2.01
N GLU A 70 16.87 8.12 -2.54
CA GLU A 70 15.94 8.90 -1.74
C GLU A 70 14.87 8.00 -1.11
N VAL A 71 14.36 8.35 0.07
CA VAL A 71 13.36 7.54 0.80
C VAL A 71 12.13 7.23 -0.05
N VAL A 72 11.68 8.22 -0.83
CA VAL A 72 10.53 8.07 -1.74
C VAL A 72 10.82 7.07 -2.86
N GLU A 73 12.06 6.98 -3.33
CA GLU A 73 12.48 5.98 -4.32
C GLU A 73 12.50 4.58 -3.71
N ILE A 74 12.99 4.45 -2.47
CA ILE A 74 12.99 3.17 -1.75
C ILE A 74 11.55 2.65 -1.56
N PHE A 75 10.62 3.51 -1.17
CA PHE A 75 9.21 3.12 -1.10
C PHE A 75 8.63 2.68 -2.44
N LYS A 76 9.02 3.34 -3.54
CA LYS A 76 8.60 2.91 -4.88
C LYS A 76 9.16 1.55 -5.21
N ASP A 77 10.43 1.30 -4.97
CA ASP A 77 11.08 0.03 -5.28
C ASP A 77 10.52 -1.13 -4.44
N LEU A 78 10.14 -0.87 -3.18
CA LEU A 78 9.38 -1.83 -2.37
C LEU A 78 8.02 -2.18 -2.99
N ILE A 79 7.27 -1.19 -3.48
CA ILE A 79 6.03 -1.45 -4.20
C ILE A 79 6.30 -2.20 -5.50
N LEU A 80 7.37 -1.86 -6.23
CA LEU A 80 7.75 -2.55 -7.47
C LEU A 80 8.07 -4.02 -7.24
N LEU A 81 8.77 -4.36 -6.16
CA LEU A 81 9.02 -5.74 -5.77
C LEU A 81 7.70 -6.49 -5.56
N GLU A 82 6.77 -5.91 -4.80
CA GLU A 82 5.45 -6.53 -4.60
C GLU A 82 4.70 -6.70 -5.93
N LEU A 83 4.67 -5.66 -6.78
CA LEU A 83 4.07 -5.76 -8.11
C LEU A 83 4.66 -6.92 -8.92
N TRP A 84 5.98 -7.07 -8.90
CA TRP A 84 6.67 -8.15 -9.58
C TRP A 84 6.30 -9.53 -9.01
N LYS A 85 6.22 -9.66 -7.67
CA LYS A 85 5.78 -10.88 -6.98
C LYS A 85 4.36 -11.29 -7.40
N PHE A 86 3.46 -10.32 -7.59
CA PHE A 86 2.08 -10.53 -8.06
C PHE A 86 1.95 -10.60 -9.61
N GLY A 87 3.06 -10.75 -10.34
CA GLY A 87 3.08 -10.97 -11.78
C GLY A 87 2.77 -9.74 -12.64
N PHE A 88 2.84 -8.55 -12.07
CA PHE A 88 2.79 -7.34 -12.88
C PHE A 88 4.08 -7.21 -13.69
N SER A 89 3.93 -6.76 -14.92
CA SER A 89 5.02 -6.45 -15.84
C SER A 89 4.94 -5.00 -16.26
N ARG A 90 6.10 -4.37 -16.47
CA ARG A 90 6.19 -2.97 -16.91
C ARG A 90 5.75 -2.84 -18.37
N ILE A 91 4.79 -1.95 -18.64
CA ILE A 91 4.36 -1.62 -20.01
C ILE A 91 5.07 -0.35 -20.50
N LYS A 92 5.11 0.68 -19.66
CA LYS A 92 5.71 2.00 -19.93
C LYS A 92 6.31 2.56 -18.65
N ASN A 93 7.08 3.66 -18.73
CA ASN A 93 7.63 4.31 -17.54
C ASN A 93 6.53 4.54 -16.48
N ASN A 94 6.76 3.99 -15.28
CA ASN A 94 5.86 4.01 -14.12
C ASN A 94 4.52 3.26 -14.26
N LYS A 95 4.24 2.60 -15.39
CA LYS A 95 3.01 1.83 -15.62
C LYS A 95 3.26 0.33 -15.63
N TRP A 96 2.53 -0.39 -14.79
CA TRP A 96 2.63 -1.83 -14.57
C TRP A 96 1.27 -2.50 -14.77
N CYS A 97 1.26 -3.71 -15.33
CA CYS A 97 0.03 -4.44 -15.61
C CYS A 97 0.22 -5.95 -15.53
N ASN A 98 -0.82 -6.67 -15.12
CA ASN A 98 -0.86 -8.14 -15.10
C ASN A 98 -1.98 -8.70 -15.99
N GLY A 99 -2.43 -7.94 -16.99
CA GLY A 99 -3.52 -8.28 -17.92
C GLY A 99 -4.93 -7.91 -17.41
N PHE A 100 -5.13 -7.83 -16.10
CA PHE A 100 -6.42 -7.48 -15.50
C PHE A 100 -6.43 -6.12 -14.81
N PHE A 101 -5.30 -5.75 -14.21
CA PHE A 101 -5.15 -4.51 -13.46
C PHE A 101 -3.96 -3.72 -13.98
N THR A 102 -4.08 -2.39 -13.92
CA THR A 102 -3.03 -1.45 -14.28
C THR A 102 -2.75 -0.51 -13.13
N ILE A 103 -1.46 -0.31 -12.84
CA ILE A 103 -0.98 0.56 -11.76
C ILE A 103 -0.05 1.59 -12.35
N ASP A 104 -0.30 2.85 -12.03
CA ASP A 104 0.53 3.98 -12.44
C ASP A 104 1.13 4.65 -11.20
N LEU A 105 2.43 4.43 -10.99
CA LEU A 105 3.17 4.97 -9.85
C LEU A 105 3.54 6.45 -10.01
N LYS A 106 3.37 7.03 -11.21
CA LYS A 106 3.54 8.49 -11.39
C LYS A 106 2.37 9.24 -10.77
N TYR A 107 1.16 8.71 -10.95
CA TYR A 107 -0.08 9.33 -10.46
C TYR A 107 -0.66 8.65 -9.22
N ASN A 108 0.00 7.59 -8.71
CA ASN A 108 -0.46 6.78 -7.59
C ASN A 108 -1.88 6.25 -7.81
N THR A 109 -2.13 5.62 -8.95
CA THR A 109 -3.46 5.13 -9.32
C THR A 109 -3.48 3.64 -9.65
N VAL A 110 -4.61 3.01 -9.33
CA VAL A 110 -4.86 1.57 -9.50
C VAL A 110 -6.21 1.36 -10.19
N PHE A 111 -6.17 0.80 -11.39
CA PHE A 111 -7.35 0.61 -12.23
C PHE A 111 -7.54 -0.83 -12.68
N GLY A 112 -8.80 -1.22 -12.84
CA GLY A 112 -9.18 -2.45 -13.54
C GLY A 112 -9.12 -2.30 -15.06
N LYS A 113 -9.36 -3.41 -15.76
CA LYS A 113 -9.37 -3.47 -17.23
C LYS A 113 -10.36 -2.50 -17.90
N ARG A 114 -11.43 -2.08 -17.21
CA ARG A 114 -12.43 -1.14 -17.74
C ARG A 114 -12.15 0.31 -17.32
N GLY A 115 -11.00 0.59 -16.69
CA GLY A 115 -10.63 1.91 -16.20
C GLY A 115 -11.29 2.29 -14.87
N GLU A 116 -11.99 1.36 -14.22
CA GLU A 116 -12.59 1.56 -12.92
C GLU A 116 -11.54 1.54 -11.81
N GLY A 117 -11.70 2.38 -10.78
CA GLY A 117 -10.86 2.31 -9.59
C GLY A 117 -11.10 1.02 -8.82
N VAL A 118 -10.01 0.33 -8.46
CA VAL A 118 -10.05 -0.95 -7.74
C VAL A 118 -9.13 -0.93 -6.53
N VAL A 119 -9.37 -1.88 -5.62
CA VAL A 119 -8.47 -2.14 -4.50
C VAL A 119 -7.91 -3.53 -4.65
N LEU A 120 -6.59 -3.65 -4.64
CA LEU A 120 -5.93 -4.94 -4.67
C LEU A 120 -5.56 -5.32 -3.24
N LEU A 121 -5.93 -6.53 -2.84
CA LEU A 121 -5.51 -7.08 -1.56
C LEU A 121 -4.15 -7.76 -1.79
N PHE A 122 -3.08 -7.14 -1.31
CA PHE A 122 -1.71 -7.65 -1.34
C PHE A 122 -1.35 -8.09 0.08
N ASN A 123 -0.97 -9.35 0.26
CA ASN A 123 -0.67 -9.89 1.59
C ASN A 123 -1.82 -9.57 2.57
N GLU A 124 -1.54 -8.84 3.65
CA GLU A 124 -2.55 -8.35 4.62
C GLU A 124 -3.01 -6.90 4.38
N GLY A 125 -2.51 -6.23 3.33
CA GLY A 125 -2.74 -4.83 3.04
C GLY A 125 -3.58 -4.57 1.78
N PHE A 126 -3.75 -3.29 1.47
CA PHE A 126 -4.58 -2.79 0.37
C PHE A 126 -3.76 -1.87 -0.53
N LEU A 127 -3.48 -2.30 -1.76
CA LEU A 127 -2.90 -1.45 -2.78
C LEU A 127 -4.01 -0.75 -3.58
N CYS A 128 -4.12 0.56 -3.44
CA CYS A 128 -5.10 1.41 -4.09
C CYS A 128 -4.60 2.85 -4.14
N ASP A 129 -5.32 3.74 -4.83
CA ASP A 129 -4.95 5.15 -4.94
C ASP A 129 -4.67 5.79 -3.59
N TRP A 130 -5.50 5.49 -2.59
CA TRP A 130 -5.39 6.10 -1.28
C TRP A 130 -4.17 5.63 -0.49
N SER A 131 -3.81 4.35 -0.55
CA SER A 131 -2.64 3.83 0.16
C SER A 131 -1.34 4.28 -0.51
N LEU A 132 -1.27 4.23 -1.85
CA LEU A 132 -0.15 4.74 -2.63
C LEU A 132 0.12 6.23 -2.35
N ASN A 133 -0.94 7.06 -2.38
CA ASN A 133 -0.80 8.49 -2.09
C ASN A 133 -0.35 8.75 -0.65
N ARG A 134 -0.66 7.88 0.31
CA ARG A 134 -0.15 8.06 1.67
C ARG A 134 1.30 7.68 1.81
N LEU A 135 1.74 6.62 1.14
CA LEU A 135 3.14 6.21 1.13
C LEU A 135 4.01 7.25 0.42
N SER A 136 3.58 7.76 -0.74
CA SER A 136 4.34 8.76 -1.50
C SER A 136 4.46 10.12 -0.81
N ASN A 137 3.49 10.45 0.06
CA ASN A 137 3.47 11.69 0.84
C ASN A 137 3.91 11.47 2.29
N PHE A 138 4.59 10.36 2.58
CA PHE A 138 5.16 10.14 3.90
C PHE A 138 6.15 11.26 4.23
N ARG A 139 6.08 11.76 5.47
CA ARG A 139 6.98 12.78 5.99
C ARG A 139 7.50 12.32 7.34
N SER A 140 8.79 12.53 7.58
CA SER A 140 9.38 12.32 8.88
C SER A 140 8.74 13.24 9.91
N THR A 141 8.57 12.72 11.12
CA THR A 141 8.12 13.46 12.30
C THR A 141 9.30 13.68 13.24
N ARG A 142 9.23 14.69 14.11
CA ARG A 142 10.28 14.94 15.11
C ARG A 142 10.38 13.82 16.14
N ASP A 143 9.26 13.17 16.44
CA ASP A 143 9.23 11.98 17.28
C ASP A 143 9.61 10.76 16.45
N LEU A 144 10.80 10.23 16.70
CA LEU A 144 11.38 9.07 16.02
C LEU A 144 10.57 7.79 16.29
N GLY A 145 10.09 7.60 17.53
CA GLY A 145 9.26 6.45 17.88
C GLY A 145 7.92 6.47 17.15
N GLU A 146 7.27 7.64 17.08
CA GLU A 146 6.04 7.82 16.32
C GLU A 146 6.29 7.61 14.81
N MET A 147 7.42 8.08 14.30
CA MET A 147 7.81 7.95 12.89
C MET A 147 7.92 6.49 12.46
N GLY A 148 8.65 5.66 13.22
CA GLY A 148 8.83 4.24 12.90
C GLY A 148 7.50 3.48 12.90
N VAL A 149 6.65 3.75 13.91
CA VAL A 149 5.30 3.18 13.99
C VAL A 149 4.44 3.61 12.79
N ASN A 150 4.49 4.88 12.40
CA ASN A 150 3.73 5.41 11.27
C ASN A 150 4.21 4.82 9.93
N MET A 151 5.53 4.69 9.74
CA MET A 151 6.13 4.06 8.57
C MET A 151 5.68 2.59 8.45
N GLY A 152 5.85 1.79 9.51
CA GLY A 152 5.47 0.37 9.50
C GLY A 152 3.98 0.18 9.23
N LYS A 153 3.11 1.02 9.83
CA LYS A 153 1.67 1.01 9.54
C LYS A 153 1.35 1.33 8.08
N LEU A 154 2.07 2.26 7.46
CA LEU A 154 1.84 2.65 6.07
C LEU A 154 2.31 1.58 5.08
N LEU A 155 3.47 0.97 5.31
CA LEU A 155 3.99 -0.13 4.51
C LEU A 155 3.04 -1.34 4.56
N LYS A 156 2.67 -1.76 5.77
CA LYS A 156 1.69 -2.83 5.97
C LYS A 156 0.34 -2.50 5.34
N LEU A 157 -0.11 -1.24 5.43
CA LEU A 157 -1.35 -0.80 4.78
C LEU A 157 -1.29 -0.93 3.25
N CYS A 158 -0.13 -0.70 2.62
CA CYS A 158 0.06 -0.87 1.18
C CYS A 158 0.20 -2.34 0.76
N GLY A 159 0.25 -3.26 1.74
CA GLY A 159 0.50 -4.67 1.51
C GLY A 159 1.96 -5.00 1.25
N VAL A 160 2.89 -4.10 1.58
CA VAL A 160 4.33 -4.38 1.50
C VAL A 160 4.70 -5.29 2.66
N ASP A 161 5.17 -6.49 2.32
CA ASP A 161 5.78 -7.41 3.28
C ASP A 161 7.27 -7.08 3.35
N LEU A 162 7.70 -6.55 4.50
CA LEU A 162 9.04 -6.03 4.68
C LEU A 162 9.82 -6.85 5.68
N GLU A 163 11.00 -7.30 5.27
CA GLU A 163 11.95 -7.98 6.15
C GLU A 163 12.42 -7.04 7.27
N PRO A 164 12.59 -7.53 8.52
CA PRO A 164 12.99 -6.70 9.65
C PRO A 164 14.28 -5.91 9.42
N GLU A 165 15.27 -6.51 8.76
CA GLU A 165 16.56 -5.87 8.46
C GLU A 165 16.40 -4.67 7.52
N ILE A 166 15.56 -4.82 6.50
CA ILE A 166 15.24 -3.76 5.54
C ILE A 166 14.47 -2.64 6.23
N PHE A 167 13.58 -2.97 7.17
CA PHE A 167 12.90 -1.98 7.99
C PHE A 167 13.87 -1.15 8.84
N VAL A 168 14.85 -1.80 9.49
CA VAL A 168 15.87 -1.11 10.30
C VAL A 168 16.72 -0.17 9.45
N LYS A 169 17.21 -0.62 8.29
CA LYS A 169 17.99 0.22 7.35
C LYS A 169 17.19 1.44 6.88
N LEU A 170 15.93 1.22 6.49
CA LEU A 170 15.05 2.30 6.06
C LEU A 170 14.74 3.28 7.19
N TYR A 171 14.51 2.78 8.40
CA TYR A 171 14.27 3.60 9.57
C TYR A 171 15.50 4.47 9.90
N GLY A 172 16.70 3.88 9.95
CA GLY A 172 17.96 4.58 10.18
C GLY A 172 18.16 5.74 9.20
N LYS A 173 17.91 5.48 7.91
CA LYS A 173 17.97 6.50 6.86
C LYS A 173 17.05 7.70 7.14
N ILE A 174 15.84 7.46 7.64
CA ILE A 174 14.84 8.50 7.89
C ILE A 174 15.13 9.22 9.22
N SER A 175 15.63 8.51 10.24
CA SER A 175 16.03 9.09 11.53
C SER A 175 17.31 9.92 11.43
N GLY A 176 18.12 9.70 10.38
CA GLY A 176 19.44 10.30 10.24
C GLY A 176 20.50 9.57 11.08
N GLU A 177 20.20 8.37 11.55
CA GLU A 177 21.17 7.44 12.11
C GLU A 177 21.96 6.82 10.93
N GLU A 178 23.27 6.62 11.10
CA GLU A 178 24.10 6.00 10.06
C GLU A 178 23.55 4.60 9.71
N VAL A 179 23.42 4.34 8.40
CA VAL A 179 22.86 3.09 7.82
C VAL A 179 23.99 2.16 7.43
#